data_AF-A0A8T5NPD6-F1
#
_entry.id   AF-A0A8T5NPD6-F1
#
_cell.length_a   1.000
_cell.length_b   1.000
_cell.length_c   1.000
_cell.angle_alpha   90.00
_cell.angle_beta   90.00
_cell.angle_gamma   90.00
#
_symmetry.space_group_name_H-M   'P 1'
#
loop_
_entity.id
_entity.type
_entity.pdbx_description
1 polymer ?
#
loop_
_entity_poly.entity_id
_entity_poly.type
_entity_poly.pdbx_seq_one_letter_code
_entity_poly.pdbx_strand_id
1 'polypeptide(L)' 'MNSTTQTIEAVYEDNVLKPIKPLKGINEHENVVVTVRPHPVKKDLRELAGTMTLKEAKEMQKLIDEEFENIEGEW' A
#
# COMPACT_ATOMS: atom_id res chain seq x y z
N MET A 1 10.92 -30.03 -0.15
CA MET A 1 11.51 -28.93 -0.95
C MET A 1 11.24 -27.64 -0.20
N ASN A 2 12.27 -26.91 0.22
CA ASN A 2 12.07 -25.63 0.90
C ASN A 2 11.57 -24.61 -0.13
N SER A 3 10.27 -24.35 -0.15
CA SER A 3 9.65 -23.38 -1.04
C SER A 3 9.93 -21.97 -0.51
N THR A 4 11.07 -21.39 -0.88
CA THR A 4 11.37 -20.00 -0.53
C THR A 4 10.44 -19.10 -1.34
N THR A 5 9.40 -18.59 -0.69
CA THR A 5 8.48 -17.63 -1.30
C THR A 5 9.18 -16.28 -1.40
N GLN A 6 9.29 -15.74 -2.62
CA GLN A 6 9.80 -14.38 -2.84
C GLN A 6 8.69 -13.49 -3.39
N THR A 7 8.64 -12.25 -2.91
CA THR A 7 7.79 -11.21 -3.50
C THR A 7 8.64 -10.42 -4.48
N ILE A 8 8.18 -10.30 -5.72
CA ILE A 8 8.84 -9.51 -6.77
C ILE A 8 7.91 -8.40 -7.24
N GLU A 9 8.51 -7.28 -7.66
CA GLU A 9 7.78 -6.23 -8.35
C GLU A 9 7.84 -6.48 -9.85
N ALA A 10 6.70 -6.32 -10.52
CA ALA A 10 6.56 -6.51 -11.95
C ALA A 10 5.60 -5.47 -12.53
N VAL A 11 5.86 -5.09 -13.78
CA VAL A 11 4.93 -4.31 -14.60
C VAL A 11 4.12 -5.29 -15.43
N TYR A 12 2.80 -5.10 -15.46
CA TYR A 12 1.92 -5.86 -16.34
C TYR A 12 1.63 -5.03 -17.60
N GLU A 13 2.13 -5.49 -18.74
CA GLU A 13 2.03 -4.80 -20.04
C GLU A 13 2.00 -5.83 -21.17
N ASP A 14 1.17 -5.60 -22.20
CA ASP A 14 1.01 -6.49 -23.36
C ASP A 14 0.64 -7.94 -22.99
N ASN A 15 -0.13 -8.13 -21.91
CA ASN A 15 -0.46 -9.43 -21.32
C ASN A 15 0.74 -10.22 -20.77
N VAL A 16 1.87 -9.56 -20.50
CA VAL A 16 3.08 -10.17 -19.94
C VAL A 16 3.41 -9.54 -18.58
N LEU A 17 3.74 -10.36 -17.59
CA LEU A 17 4.33 -9.92 -16.32
C LEU A 17 5.83 -9.71 -16.51
N LYS A 18 6.28 -8.45 -16.54
CA LYS A 18 7.67 -8.05 -16.75
C LYS A 18 8.30 -7.71 -15.39
N PRO A 19 9.12 -8.59 -14.79
CA PRO A 19 9.73 -8.32 -13.50
C PRO A 19 10.73 -7.15 -13.61
N ILE A 20 10.72 -6.25 -12.63
CA ILE A 20 11.61 -5.07 -12.61
C ILE A 20 13.07 -5.48 -12.40
N LYS A 21 13.29 -6.62 -11.73
CA LYS A 21 14.61 -7.22 -11.48
C LYS A 21 14.60 -8.70 -11.87
N PRO A 22 15.73 -9.27 -12.31
CA PRO A 22 15.82 -10.70 -12.60
C PRO A 22 15.42 -11.55 -11.38
N LEU A 23 14.66 -12.60 -11.65
CA LEU A 23 14.30 -13.61 -10.66
C LEU A 23 15.53 -14.43 -10.30
N LYS A 24 15.82 -14.58 -8.99
CA LYS A 24 16.91 -15.44 -8.53
C LYS A 24 16.37 -16.87 -8.34
N GLY A 25 17.15 -17.84 -8.79
CA GLY A 25 16.88 -19.26 -8.54
C GLY A 25 15.72 -19.85 -9.36
N ILE A 26 15.30 -19.17 -10.42
CA ILE A 26 14.32 -19.69 -11.40
C ILE A 26 15.02 -19.72 -12.76
N ASN A 27 14.90 -20.84 -13.46
CA ASN A 27 15.49 -21.02 -14.79
C ASN A 27 14.56 -20.49 -15.88
N GLU A 28 15.14 -20.21 -17.05
CA GLU A 28 14.36 -19.91 -18.24
C GLU A 28 13.46 -21.10 -18.60
N HIS A 29 12.22 -20.82 -19.00
CA HIS A 29 11.17 -21.81 -19.30
C HIS A 29 10.70 -22.68 -18.12
N GLU A 30 11.05 -22.34 -16.89
CA GLU A 30 10.53 -23.02 -15.71
C GLU A 30 9.06 -22.65 -15.45
N ASN A 31 8.22 -23.65 -15.17
CA ASN A 31 6.83 -23.41 -14.80
C ASN A 31 6.75 -22.89 -13.37
N VAL A 32 6.12 -21.73 -13.18
CA VAL A 32 5.98 -21.07 -11.87
C VAL A 32 4.53 -20.78 -11.54
N VAL A 33 4.20 -20.76 -10.25
CA VAL A 33 2.90 -20.29 -9.74
C VAL A 33 3.09 -18.89 -9.18
N VAL A 34 2.26 -17.95 -9.63
CA VAL A 34 2.33 -16.54 -9.20
C VAL A 34 1.07 -16.12 -8.47
N THR A 35 1.23 -15.26 -7.46
CA THR A 35 0.11 -14.54 -6.82
C THR A 35 0.18 -13.09 -7.24
N VAL A 36 -0.86 -12.60 -7.91
CA VAL A 36 -0.95 -11.20 -8.35
C VAL A 36 -1.69 -10.39 -7.30
N ARG A 37 -1.09 -9.28 -6.87
CA ARG A 37 -1.74 -8.28 -6.01
C ARG A 37 -1.56 -6.91 -6.66
N PRO A 38 -2.60 -6.06 -6.71
CA PRO A 38 -2.43 -4.69 -7.16
C PRO A 38 -1.38 -4.00 -6.28
N HIS A 39 -0.40 -3.35 -6.90
CA HIS A 39 0.56 -2.56 -6.15
C HIS A 39 -0.22 -1.41 -5.50
N PRO A 40 -0.08 -1.18 -4.18
CA PRO A 40 -0.76 -0.07 -3.54
C PRO A 40 -0.22 1.22 -4.18
N VAL A 41 -1.06 1.87 -4.99
CA VAL A 41 -0.77 3.21 -5.46
C VAL A 41 -0.73 4.06 -4.20
N LYS A 42 0.46 4.49 -3.79
CA LYS A 42 0.56 5.61 -2.85
C LYS A 42 -0.14 6.75 -3.57
N LYS A 43 -1.35 7.11 -3.12
CA LYS A 43 -1.96 8.38 -3.53
C LYS A 43 -0.89 9.42 -3.33
N ASP A 44 -0.50 10.09 -4.40
CA ASP A 44 0.58 11.08 -4.34
C ASP A 44 0.18 12.10 -3.26
N LEU A 45 1.11 12.63 -2.47
CA LEU A 45 0.77 13.63 -1.43
C LEU A 45 0.05 14.84 -2.05
N ARG A 46 0.26 15.05 -3.35
CA ARG A 46 -0.44 16.04 -4.19
C ARG A 46 -1.92 15.75 -4.36
N GLU A 47 -2.34 14.49 -4.34
CA GLU A 47 -3.76 14.07 -4.35
C GLU A 47 -4.41 14.21 -2.97
N LEU A 48 -3.61 14.36 -1.91
CA LEU A 48 -4.06 14.66 -0.54
C LEU A 48 -4.10 16.16 -0.25
N ALA A 49 -3.77 17.01 -1.22
CA ALA A 49 -3.87 18.46 -1.10
C ALA A 49 -5.35 18.90 -1.22
N GLY A 50 -6.03 19.01 -0.08
CA GLY A 50 -7.36 19.59 0.04
C GLY A 50 -7.38 20.68 1.10
N THR A 51 -8.18 21.73 0.89
CA THR A 51 -8.49 22.69 1.95
C THR A 51 -9.67 22.15 2.75
N MET A 52 -9.51 22.09 4.07
CA MET A 52 -10.61 21.75 4.96
C MET A 52 -11.44 23.00 5.26
N THR A 53 -12.76 22.90 5.10
CA THR A 53 -13.67 23.96 5.53
C THR A 53 -13.77 24.00 7.04
N LEU A 54 -14.17 25.17 7.60
CA LEU A 54 -14.38 25.31 9.05
C LEU A 54 -15.40 24.30 9.60
N LYS A 55 -16.37 23.88 8.78
CA LYS A 55 -17.38 22.89 9.18
C LYS A 55 -16.75 21.51 9.33
N GLU A 56 -16.01 21.04 8.31
CA GLU A 56 -15.30 19.75 8.34
C GLU A 56 -14.29 19.70 9.50
N ALA A 57 -13.63 20.82 9.79
CA ALA A 57 -12.72 20.94 10.93
C ALA A 57 -13.42 20.71 12.27
N LYS A 58 -14.61 21.29 12.45
CA LYS A 58 -15.41 21.13 13.69
C LYS A 58 -15.98 19.72 13.82
N GLU A 59 -16.38 19.10 12.72
CA GLU A 59 -16.88 17.72 12.71
C GLU A 59 -15.76 16.73 13.07
N MET A 60 -14.55 16.92 12.54
CA MET A 60 -13.41 16.10 12.93
C MET A 60 -12.99 16.34 14.39
N GLN A 61 -12.98 17.59 14.87
CA GLN A 61 -12.68 17.86 16.28
C GLN A 61 -13.67 17.14 17.21
N LYS A 62 -14.97 17.22 16.90
CA LYS A 62 -16.01 16.53 17.67
C LYS A 62 -15.79 15.01 17.70
N LEU A 63 -15.41 14.42 16.57
CA LEU A 63 -15.13 12.99 16.47
C LEU A 63 -13.88 12.60 17.25
N ILE A 64 -12.84 13.44 17.26
CA ILE A 64 -11.65 13.22 18.10
C ILE A 64 -12.03 13.30 19.57
N ASP A 65 -12.80 14.30 19.97
CA ASP A 65 -13.23 14.48 21.35
C ASP A 65 -14.09 13.28 21.81
N GLU A 66 -14.97 12.77 20.95
CA GLU A 66 -15.80 11.58 21.23
C GLU A 66 -14.98 10.28 21.35
N GLU A 67 -13.99 10.08 20.48
CA GLU A 67 -13.22 8.82 20.42
C GLU A 67 -12.04 8.80 21.40
N PHE A 68 -11.47 9.97 21.72
CA PHE A 68 -10.28 10.12 22.55
C PHE A 68 -10.55 10.90 23.84
N GLU A 69 -11.81 10.91 24.29
CA GLU A 69 -12.25 11.58 25.51
C GLU A 69 -11.38 11.16 26.71
N ASN A 70 -10.49 12.07 27.12
CA ASN A 70 -9.64 12.06 28.31
C ASN A 70 -8.48 11.04 28.35
N ILE A 71 -7.34 11.38 27.74
CA ILE A 71 -6.06 10.96 28.30
C ILE A 71 -5.68 11.97 29.38
N GLU A 72 -6.15 11.77 30.61
CA GLU A 72 -5.58 12.45 31.78
C GLU A 72 -4.25 11.76 32.15
N GLY A 73 -3.15 12.51 32.09
CA GLY A 73 -1.84 12.07 32.52
C GLY A 73 -0.81 13.19 32.42
N GLU A 74 0.04 13.34 33.44
CA GLU A 74 1.18 14.27 33.38
C GLU A 74 2.26 13.69 32.46
N TRP A 75 2.71 14.50 31.49
CA TRP A 75 3.82 14.19 30.60
C TRP A 75 5.16 14.51 31.26
#